data_AF-A0A9D3LHY9-F1
#
_entry.id   AF-A0A9D3LHY9-F1
#
_cell.length_a   1.000
_cell.length_b   1.000
_cell.length_c   1.000
_cell.angle_alpha   90.00
_cell.angle_beta   90.00
_cell.angle_gamma   90.00
#
_symmetry.space_group_name_H-M   'P 1'
#
loop_
_entity.id
_entity.type
_entity.pdbx_description
1 polymer ?
#
loop_
_entity_poly.entity_id
_entity_poly.type
_entity_poly.pdbx_seq_one_letter_code
_entity_poly.pdbx_strand_id
1 'polypeptide(L)'
;CCDWQYHPDKQGPDAAAVEVERRAERFIEVDQAWKILSNEETKRAYDLQRRAQELKQSWPVDAHICLDDMDWDDGEQAYRYGCRCGGEFVIGKEETEGEEESVVCCDTCSLSIEVKMAA
;
A
#
# COMPACT_ATOMS: atom_id res chain seq x y z
N CYS A 1 8.55 2.53 -28.96
CA CYS A 1 8.10 1.85 -30.20
C CYS A 1 7.30 0.58 -29.88
N CYS A 2 6.22 0.66 -29.09
CA CYS A 2 5.46 -0.52 -28.67
C CYS A 2 3.96 -0.49 -29.07
N ASP A 3 3.43 0.64 -29.59
CA ASP A 3 2.01 0.80 -29.95
C ASP A 3 1.55 0.09 -31.24
N TRP A 4 2.42 -0.64 -31.94
CA TRP A 4 2.12 -1.18 -33.29
C TRP A 4 1.37 -2.52 -33.31
N GLN A 5 1.11 -3.12 -32.16
CA GLN A 5 0.45 -4.44 -32.07
C GLN A 5 -1.06 -4.36 -31.80
N TYR A 6 -1.60 -3.20 -31.43
CA TYR A 6 -3.03 -3.04 -31.05
C TYR A 6 -3.79 -2.01 -31.89
N HIS A 7 -3.20 -1.53 -32.98
CA HIS A 7 -3.86 -0.59 -33.87
C HIS A 7 -5.04 -1.26 -34.62
N PRO A 8 -6.23 -0.61 -34.70
CA PRO A 8 -7.43 -1.20 -35.30
C PRO A 8 -7.27 -1.62 -36.76
N ASP A 9 -6.40 -0.96 -37.53
CA ASP A 9 -6.07 -1.32 -38.93
C ASP A 9 -5.39 -2.69 -39.12
N LYS A 10 -4.96 -3.37 -38.05
CA LYS A 10 -4.30 -4.69 -38.14
C LYS A 10 -5.21 -5.88 -37.84
N GLN A 11 -6.51 -5.64 -37.68
CA GLN A 11 -7.48 -6.72 -37.46
C GLN A 11 -7.73 -7.45 -38.78
N GLY A 12 -7.05 -8.60 -38.96
CA GLY A 12 -7.37 -9.53 -40.03
C GLY A 12 -8.80 -10.08 -39.86
N PRO A 13 -9.54 -10.36 -40.95
CA PRO A 13 -10.96 -10.67 -40.94
C PRO A 13 -11.36 -12.03 -40.31
N ASP A 14 -10.44 -12.75 -39.66
CA ASP A 14 -10.64 -14.13 -39.18
C ASP A 14 -10.34 -14.29 -37.67
N ALA A 15 -10.67 -13.26 -36.89
CA ALA A 15 -10.66 -13.34 -35.43
C ALA A 15 -12.08 -13.59 -34.92
N ALA A 16 -12.25 -14.61 -34.07
CA ALA A 16 -13.53 -14.86 -33.40
C ALA A 16 -14.00 -13.58 -32.67
N ALA A 17 -15.30 -13.30 -32.64
CA ALA A 17 -15.87 -12.08 -32.05
C ALA A 17 -15.35 -11.78 -30.63
N VAL A 18 -15.12 -12.84 -29.84
CA VAL A 18 -14.53 -12.78 -28.48
C VAL A 18 -13.10 -12.21 -28.47
N GLU A 19 -12.28 -12.54 -29.47
CA GLU A 19 -10.90 -12.04 -29.58
C GLU A 19 -10.86 -10.58 -30.08
N VAL A 20 -11.83 -10.17 -30.90
CA VAL A 20 -11.99 -8.77 -31.34
C VAL A 20 -12.41 -7.88 -30.16
N GLU A 21 -13.37 -8.34 -29.35
CA GLU A 21 -13.84 -7.63 -28.17
C GLU A 21 -12.72 -7.48 -27.13
N ARG A 22 -12.01 -8.56 -26.80
CA ARG A 22 -10.83 -8.54 -25.91
C ARG A 22 -9.73 -7.60 -26.40
N ARG A 23 -9.54 -7.46 -27.72
CA ARG A 23 -8.57 -6.51 -28.30
C ARG A 23 -9.05 -5.07 -28.19
N ALA A 24 -10.34 -4.81 -28.37
CA ALA A 24 -10.93 -3.49 -28.20
C ALA A 24 -10.84 -3.02 -26.73
N GLU A 25 -11.17 -3.89 -25.77
CA GLU A 25 -11.02 -3.63 -24.34
C GLU A 25 -9.59 -3.23 -23.99
N ARG A 26 -8.62 -4.02 -24.45
CA ARG A 26 -7.20 -3.77 -24.19
C ARG A 26 -6.69 -2.49 -24.84
N PHE A 27 -7.24 -2.09 -25.98
CA PHE A 27 -6.94 -0.80 -26.59
C PHE A 27 -7.46 0.36 -25.72
N ILE A 28 -8.68 0.23 -25.19
CA ILE A 28 -9.27 1.23 -24.27
C ILE A 28 -8.41 1.37 -23.01
N GLU A 29 -7.95 0.26 -22.43
CA GLU A 29 -7.05 0.27 -21.27
C GLU A 29 -5.74 1.01 -21.55
N VAL A 30 -5.12 0.72 -22.71
CA VAL A 30 -3.86 1.36 -23.11
C VAL A 30 -4.05 2.86 -23.36
N ASP A 31 -5.15 3.27 -24.02
CA ASP A 31 -5.48 4.68 -24.24
C ASP A 31 -5.73 5.43 -22.91
N GLN A 32 -6.43 4.81 -21.97
CA GLN A 32 -6.65 5.36 -20.64
C GLN A 32 -5.34 5.54 -19.86
N ALA A 33 -4.49 4.50 -19.86
CA ALA A 33 -3.18 4.59 -19.24
C ALA A 33 -2.32 5.68 -19.87
N TRP A 34 -2.32 5.77 -21.20
CA TRP A 34 -1.59 6.80 -21.92
C TRP A 34 -2.08 8.21 -21.56
N LYS A 35 -3.38 8.45 -21.47
CA LYS A 35 -3.94 9.75 -21.05
C LYS A 35 -3.42 10.18 -19.68
N ILE A 36 -3.40 9.27 -18.70
CA ILE A 36 -2.88 9.55 -17.35
C ILE A 36 -1.37 9.81 -17.39
N LEU A 37 -0.61 9.03 -18.16
CA LEU A 37 0.85 9.12 -18.23
C LEU A 37 1.36 10.24 -19.15
N SER A 38 0.51 10.78 -20.03
CA SER A 38 0.87 11.80 -21.03
C SER A 38 1.05 13.20 -20.46
N ASN A 39 0.41 13.51 -19.34
CA ASN A 39 0.56 14.78 -18.63
C ASN A 39 1.42 14.56 -17.38
N GLU A 40 2.43 15.41 -17.21
CA GLU A 40 3.41 15.32 -16.12
C GLU A 40 2.75 15.45 -14.74
N GLU A 41 1.72 16.28 -14.60
CA GLU A 41 0.99 16.48 -13.35
C GLU A 41 0.18 15.24 -12.96
N THR A 42 -0.60 14.69 -13.90
CA THR A 42 -1.40 13.48 -13.66
C THR A 42 -0.54 12.25 -13.44
N LYS A 43 0.59 12.15 -14.15
CA LYS A 43 1.60 11.11 -13.93
C LYS A 43 2.18 11.21 -12.53
N ARG A 44 2.57 12.41 -12.09
CA ARG A 44 3.12 12.62 -10.75
C ARG A 44 2.12 12.26 -9.65
N ALA A 45 0.86 12.64 -9.82
CA ALA A 45 -0.20 12.29 -8.88
C ALA A 45 -0.41 10.77 -8.80
N TYR A 46 -0.43 10.09 -9.96
CA TYR A 46 -0.52 8.64 -10.05
C TYR A 46 0.67 7.94 -9.40
N ASP A 47 1.90 8.38 -9.71
CA ASP A 47 3.12 7.82 -9.12
C ASP A 47 3.16 7.99 -7.59
N LEU A 48 2.68 9.14 -7.08
CA LEU A 48 2.57 9.39 -5.64
C LEU A 48 1.56 8.44 -4.99
N GLN A 49 0.38 8.30 -5.60
CA GLN A 49 -0.66 7.38 -5.12
C GLN A 49 -0.15 5.94 -5.09
N ARG A 50 0.55 5.50 -6.14
CA ARG A 50 1.09 4.14 -6.21
C ARG A 50 2.16 3.90 -5.14
N ARG A 51 3.06 4.86 -4.91
CA ARG A 51 4.03 4.80 -3.81
C ARG A 51 3.35 4.74 -2.45
N ALA A 52 2.29 5.54 -2.24
CA ALA A 52 1.52 5.49 -1.00
C ALA A 52 0.86 4.12 -0.79
N GLN A 53 0.38 3.47 -1.87
CA GLN A 53 -0.15 2.10 -1.81
C GLN A 53 0.94 1.06 -1.55
N GLU A 54 2.12 1.19 -2.15
CA GLU A 54 3.28 0.31 -1.88
C GLU A 54 3.78 0.47 -0.43
N LEU A 55 3.68 1.68 0.15
CA LEU A 55 4.00 1.99 1.54
C LEU A 55 2.93 1.51 2.53
N LYS A 56 1.68 1.28 2.09
CA LYS A 56 0.67 0.61 2.92
C LYS A 56 1.15 -0.81 3.15
N GLN A 57 1.76 -1.02 4.31
CA GLN A 57 2.27 -2.28 4.83
C GLN A 57 1.16 -3.33 4.80
N SER A 58 1.07 -4.10 3.71
CA SER A 58 0.30 -5.34 3.63
C SER A 58 1.12 -6.54 4.08
N TRP A 59 2.23 -6.29 4.77
CA TRP A 59 3.15 -7.29 5.25
C TRP A 59 2.62 -7.92 6.54
N PRO A 60 2.87 -9.22 6.77
CA PRO A 60 2.50 -9.87 8.01
C PRO A 60 3.18 -9.17 9.19
N VAL A 61 2.38 -8.79 10.18
CA VAL A 61 2.87 -8.31 11.48
C VAL A 61 3.72 -9.41 12.12
N ASP A 62 4.91 -9.03 12.62
CA ASP A 62 5.91 -9.94 13.17
C ASP A 62 5.45 -10.59 14.48
N ALA A 63 4.61 -9.88 15.23
CA ALA A 63 4.01 -10.33 16.47
C ALA A 63 2.67 -9.62 16.72
N HIS A 64 1.87 -10.25 17.58
CA HIS A 64 0.65 -9.66 18.15
C HIS A 64 0.86 -9.61 19.66
N ILE A 65 0.73 -8.45 20.26
CA ILE A 65 0.91 -8.24 21.70
C ILE A 65 -0.26 -7.44 22.27
N CYS A 66 -0.48 -7.53 23.58
CA CYS A 66 -1.47 -6.68 24.25
C CYS A 66 -0.81 -5.36 24.68
N LEU A 67 -1.60 -4.29 24.81
CA LEU A 67 -1.10 -3.02 25.34
C LEU A 67 -0.50 -3.18 26.75
N ASP A 68 -1.08 -4.09 27.55
CA ASP A 68 -0.59 -4.44 28.89
C ASP A 68 0.82 -5.06 28.89
N ASP A 69 1.29 -5.60 27.75
CA ASP A 69 2.64 -6.14 27.60
C ASP A 69 3.66 -5.04 27.27
N MET A 70 3.22 -3.80 27.03
CA MET A 70 4.08 -2.65 26.73
C MET A 70 4.42 -1.87 28.00
N ASP A 71 5.60 -1.26 28.02
CA ASP A 71 6.07 -0.40 29.10
C ASP A 71 5.52 1.02 28.92
N TRP A 72 4.83 1.56 29.92
CA TRP A 72 4.33 2.94 29.90
C TRP A 72 5.41 3.95 30.29
N ASP A 73 5.62 4.97 29.46
CA ASP A 73 6.48 6.11 29.73
C ASP A 73 5.63 7.35 30.12
N ASP A 74 5.69 7.72 31.41
CA ASP A 74 4.96 8.88 31.94
C ASP A 74 5.45 10.23 31.38
N GLY A 75 6.71 10.32 30.96
CA GLY A 75 7.32 11.56 30.46
C GLY A 75 6.85 11.90 29.05
N GLU A 76 6.78 10.89 28.18
CA GLU A 76 6.31 11.03 26.80
C GLU A 76 4.84 10.70 26.61
N GLN A 77 4.15 10.19 27.64
CA GLN A 77 2.76 9.73 27.59
C GLN A 77 2.56 8.69 26.47
N ALA A 78 3.45 7.70 26.42
CA ALA A 78 3.51 6.71 25.35
C ALA A 78 3.85 5.30 25.87
N TYR A 79 3.34 4.28 25.20
CA TYR A 79 3.67 2.88 25.43
C TYR A 79 4.86 2.48 24.56
N ARG A 80 5.81 1.74 25.13
CA ARG A 80 7.06 1.33 24.49
C ARG A 80 7.23 -0.19 24.55
N TYR A 81 7.73 -0.77 23.47
CA TYR A 81 8.04 -2.20 23.42
C TYR A 81 9.35 -2.44 22.67
N GLY A 82 10.23 -3.26 23.25
CA GLY A 82 11.55 -3.53 22.70
C GLY A 82 11.52 -4.39 21.43
N CYS A 83 12.18 -3.93 20.37
CA CYS A 83 12.37 -4.73 19.17
C CYS A 83 13.65 -5.58 19.27
N ARG A 84 13.62 -6.78 18.67
CA ARG A 84 14.78 -7.69 18.59
C ARG A 84 16.00 -7.13 17.84
N CYS A 85 15.83 -6.04 17.07
CA CYS A 85 16.92 -5.35 16.41
C CYS A 85 17.66 -4.35 17.33
N GLY A 86 17.12 -4.08 18.52
CA GLY A 86 17.61 -3.05 19.45
C GLY A 86 16.92 -1.70 19.35
N GLY A 87 15.96 -1.54 18.43
CA GLY A 87 15.05 -0.38 18.39
C GLY A 87 13.81 -0.56 19.26
N GLU A 88 12.86 0.35 19.14
CA GLU A 88 11.62 0.36 19.93
C GLU A 88 10.38 0.50 19.04
N PHE A 89 9.26 -0.04 19.50
CA PHE A 89 7.91 0.24 19.02
C PHE A 89 7.27 1.21 20.01
N VAL A 90 6.77 2.34 19.53
CA VAL A 90 6.22 3.41 20.37
C VAL A 90 4.80 3.73 19.92
N ILE A 91 3.87 3.81 20.87
CA ILE A 91 2.46 4.19 20.64
C ILE A 91 2.10 5.33 21.58
N GLY A 92 1.61 6.44 21.04
CA GLY A 92 1.10 7.54 21.85
C GLY A 92 -0.24 7.20 22.50
N LYS A 93 -0.50 7.73 23.69
CA LYS A 93 -1.79 7.54 24.38
C LYS A 93 -3.00 7.90 23.51
N GLU A 94 -2.92 8.97 22.73
CA GLU A 94 -3.99 9.40 21.84
C GLU A 94 -4.35 8.35 20.76
N GLU A 95 -3.37 7.55 20.32
CA GLU A 95 -3.56 6.49 19.34
C GLU A 95 -4.26 5.27 19.98
N THR A 96 -4.08 5.07 21.29
CA THR A 96 -4.74 3.99 22.05
C THR A 96 -6.21 4.26 22.39
N GLU A 97 -6.66 5.51 22.34
CA GLU A 97 -8.02 5.90 22.74
C GLU A 97 -9.05 5.81 21.59
N GLY A 98 -8.61 5.53 20.35
CA GLY A 98 -9.46 5.55 19.16
C GLY A 98 -9.72 4.20 18.47
N GLU A 99 -8.83 3.21 18.66
CA GLU A 99 -8.83 1.95 17.92
C GLU A 99 -8.66 0.75 18.86
N GLU A 100 -9.35 -0.37 18.59
CA GLU A 100 -9.20 -1.61 19.39
C GLU A 100 -7.88 -2.34 19.07
N GLU A 101 -7.34 -2.13 17.87
CA GLU A 101 -6.11 -2.74 17.37
C GLU A 101 -5.35 -1.72 16.53
N SER A 102 -4.04 -1.59 16.75
CA SER A 102 -3.18 -0.66 16.01
C SER A 102 -1.88 -1.34 15.59
N VAL A 103 -1.40 -1.02 14.38
CA VAL A 103 -0.15 -1.56 13.83
C VAL A 103 0.98 -0.55 14.01
N VAL A 104 2.06 -0.98 14.67
CA VAL A 104 3.18 -0.13 15.07
C VAL A 104 4.44 -0.58 14.37
N CYS A 105 5.19 0.36 13.79
CA CYS A 105 6.47 0.09 13.15
C CYS A 105 7.62 0.33 14.13
N CYS A 106 8.67 -0.49 14.03
CA CYS A 106 9.91 -0.23 14.75
C CYS A 106 10.60 1.01 14.18
N ASP A 107 11.16 1.84 15.05
CA ASP A 107 11.92 3.04 14.68
C ASP A 107 13.23 2.77 13.91
N THR A 108 13.79 1.58 14.06
CA THR A 108 15.14 1.23 13.59
C THR A 108 15.15 0.22 12.44
N CYS A 109 14.07 -0.55 12.26
CA CYS A 109 14.02 -1.60 11.24
C CYS A 109 12.67 -1.62 10.51
N SER A 110 12.46 -2.63 9.64
CA SER A 110 11.21 -2.78 8.88
C SER A 110 10.19 -3.70 9.54
N LEU A 111 10.36 -4.05 10.82
CA LEU A 111 9.40 -4.88 11.55
C LEU A 111 8.20 -4.04 12.00
N SER A 112 7.04 -4.67 12.00
CA SER A 112 5.81 -4.14 12.53
C SER A 112 5.16 -5.16 13.47
N ILE A 113 4.44 -4.68 14.48
CA ILE A 113 3.66 -5.50 15.41
C ILE A 113 2.22 -5.00 15.44
N GLU A 114 1.28 -5.88 15.74
CA GLU A 114 -0.10 -5.51 16.05
C GLU A 114 -0.27 -5.44 17.56
N VAL A 115 -0.80 -4.33 18.05
CA VAL A 115 -1.06 -4.12 19.47
C VAL A 115 -2.56 -4.07 19.69
N LYS A 116 -3.04 -4.96 20.55
CA LYS A 116 -4.45 -5.04 20.95
C LYS A 116 -4.66 -4.21 22.19
N MET A 117 -5.54 -3.22 22.09
CA MET A 117 -6.01 -2.43 23.23
C MET A 117 -7.06 -3.28 23.95
N ALA A 118 -6.83 -3.60 25.23
CA ALA A 118 -7.85 -4.29 26.02
C ALA A 118 -9.02 -3.32 26.27
N ALA A 119 -10.23 -3.74 25.88
CA ALA A 119 -11.47 -3.00 26.05
C ALA A 119 -11.87 -2.82 27.53
#